data_AF-A0A957V165-F1
#
_entry.id   AF-A0A957V165-F1
#
_cell.length_a   1.000
_cell.length_b   1.000
_cell.length_c   1.000
_cell.angle_alpha   90.00
_cell.angle_beta   90.00
_cell.angle_gamma   90.00
#
_symmetry.space_group_name_H-M   'P 1'
#
loop_
_entity.id
_entity.type
_entity.pdbx_description
1 polymer ?
#
loop_
_entity_poly.entity_id
_entity_poly.type
_entity_poly.pdbx_seq_one_letter_code
_entity_poly.pdbx_strand_id
1 'polypeptide(L)' 'MSTIETLSATIQERRVNPRPGSYTATLFEKGENEVLKKMGEEAVEVIIAAKGETD' A
#
# COMPACT_ATOMS: atom_id res chain seq x y z
N MET A 1 -20.87 4.18 -0.73
CA MET A 1 -19.40 4.12 -0.63
C MET A 1 -18.87 3.58 -1.94
N SER A 2 -17.88 4.25 -2.53
CA SER A 2 -17.10 3.73 -3.64
C SER A 2 -16.17 2.61 -3.16
N THR A 3 -15.68 1.79 -4.09
CA THR A 3 -14.70 0.74 -3.79
C THR A 3 -13.44 1.30 -3.11
N ILE A 4 -13.00 2.50 -3.52
CA ILE A 4 -11.83 3.16 -2.93
C ILE A 4 -12.11 3.61 -1.49
N GLU A 5 -13.30 4.12 -1.21
CA GLU A 5 -13.71 4.49 0.15
C GLU A 5 -13.75 3.27 1.08
N THR A 6 -14.28 2.14 0.60
CA THR A 6 -14.29 0.87 1.35
C THR A 6 -12.88 0.35 1.62
N LEU A 7 -11.97 0.43 0.64
CA LEU A 7 -10.57 0.04 0.82
C LEU A 7 -9.87 0.94 1.84
N SER A 8 -10.06 2.26 1.74
CA SER A 8 -9.51 3.23 2.69
C SER A 8 -9.98 2.95 4.11
N ALA A 9 -11.29 2.72 4.31
CA ALA A 9 -11.85 2.35 5.60
C ALA A 9 -11.22 1.06 6.15
N THR A 10 -10.99 0.06 5.30
CA THR A 10 -10.34 -1.21 5.68
C THR A 10 -8.89 -0.99 6.13
N ILE A 11 -8.14 -0.12 5.44
CA ILE A 11 -6.74 0.18 5.81
C ILE A 11 -6.70 0.92 7.15
N GLN A 12 -7.61 1.88 7.37
CA GLN A 12 -7.68 2.61 8.65
C GLN A 12 -8.09 1.70 9.80
N GLU A 13 -9.05 0.80 9.58
CA GLU A 13 -9.46 -0.19 10.58
C GLU A 13 -8.27 -1.07 11.00
N ARG A 14 -7.48 -1.56 10.04
CA ARG A 14 -6.28 -2.37 10.32
C ARG A 14 -5.14 -1.61 10.98
N ARG A 15 -5.14 -0.27 10.92
CA ARG A 15 -4.18 0.56 11.65
C ARG A 15 -4.51 0.61 13.14
N VAL A 16 -5.80 0.68 13.48
CA VAL A 16 -6.29 0.75 14.86
C VAL A 16 -6.42 -0.64 15.48
N ASN A 17 -6.88 -1.62 14.69
CA ASN A 17 -7.03 -3.03 15.06
C ASN A 17 -6.14 -3.90 14.15
N PRO A 18 -4.83 -4.02 14.44
CA PRO A 18 -3.93 -4.81 13.61
C PRO A 18 -4.42 -6.26 13.49
N ARG A 19 -4.56 -6.74 12.25
CA ARG A 19 -4.84 -8.15 11.97
C ARG A 19 -3.52 -8.90 11.76
N PRO A 20 -3.16 -9.86 12.64
CA PRO A 20 -1.93 -10.64 12.49
C PRO A 20 -1.86 -11.31 11.12
N GLY A 21 -0.69 -11.25 10.49
CA GLY A 21 -0.44 -11.79 9.16
C GLY A 21 -0.98 -10.96 7.99
N SER A 22 -1.64 -9.82 8.24
CA SER A 22 -2.01 -8.90 7.16
C SER A 22 -0.84 -8.02 6.74
N TYR A 23 -0.63 -7.87 5.42
CA TYR A 23 0.44 -7.03 4.88
C TYR A 23 0.33 -5.56 5.34
N THR A 24 -0.89 -5.03 5.41
CA THR A 24 -1.15 -3.69 5.94
C THR A 24 -0.66 -3.51 7.38
N ALA A 25 -0.87 -4.50 8.26
CA ALA A 25 -0.37 -4.46 9.63
C ALA A 25 1.16 -4.49 9.66
N THR A 26 1.80 -5.33 8.84
CA THR A 26 3.27 -5.37 8.72
C THR A 26 3.86 -4.06 8.23
N LEU A 27 3.22 -3.37 7.28
CA LEU A 27 3.66 -2.04 6.83
C LEU A 27 3.60 -1.01 7.96
N PHE A 28 2.52 -1.01 8.75
CA PHE A 28 2.42 -0.11 9.91
C PHE A 28 3.42 -0.45 11.01
N GLU A 29 3.70 -1.73 11.26
CA GLU A 29 4.71 -2.19 12.22
C GLU A 29 6.13 -1.76 11.82
N LYS A 30 6.46 -1.85 10.53
CA LYS A 30 7.75 -1.40 9.98
C LYS A 30 7.89 0.13 9.92
N GLY A 31 6.78 0.85 9.98
CA GLY A 31 6.75 2.30 10.07
C GLY A 31 6.83 3.05 8.74
N GLU A 32 6.84 4.38 8.83
CA GLU A 32 6.67 5.30 7.71
C GLU A 32 7.72 5.14 6.60
N ASN A 33 8.99 4.91 6.97
CA ASN A 33 10.07 4.74 6.00
C ASN A 33 9.84 3.54 5.06
N GLU A 34 9.31 2.42 5.57
CA GLU A 34 8.98 1.27 4.73
C GLU A 34 7.79 1.57 3.80
N VAL A 35 6.78 2.29 4.31
CA VAL A 35 5.62 2.71 3.49
C VAL A 35 6.07 3.63 2.35
N LEU A 36 6.93 4.61 2.64
CA LEU A 36 7.48 5.54 1.63
C LEU A 36 8.32 4.81 0.59
N LYS A 37 9.16 3.86 1.03
CA LYS A 37 9.94 3.01 0.13
C LYS A 37 9.03 2.25 -0.84
N LYS A 38 7.98 1.59 -0.33
CA LYS A 38 7.01 0.86 -1.17
C LYS A 38 6.23 1.77 -2.11
N MET A 39 5.82 2.95 -1.64
CA MET A 39 5.18 3.95 -2.52
C MET A 39 6.10 4.35 -3.68
N GLY A 40 7.40 4.53 -3.41
CA GLY A 40 8.39 4.85 -4.43
C GLY A 40 8.60 3.72 -5.45
N GLU A 41 8.72 2.48 -4.99
CA GLU A 41 8.84 1.29 -5.85
C GLU A 41 7.67 1.21 -6.84
N GLU A 42 6.43 1.24 -6.35
CA GLU A 42 5.22 1.14 -7.18
C GLU A 42 5.05 2.33 -8.11
N ALA A 43 5.44 3.54 -7.70
CA ALA A 43 5.39 4.72 -8.56
C ALA A 43 6.32 4.60 -9.77
N VAL A 44 7.53 4.06 -9.58
CA VAL A 44 8.48 3.80 -10.67
C VAL A 44 7.96 2.71 -11.59
N GLU A 45 7.43 1.61 -11.03
CA GLU A 45 6.84 0.52 -11.83
C GLU A 45 5.66 0.99 -12.68
N VAL A 46 4.79 1.85 -12.13
CA VAL A 46 3.67 2.45 -12.87
C VAL A 46 4.17 3.30 -14.04
N ILE A 47 5.23 4.10 -13.85
CA ILE A 47 5.81 4.92 -14.92
C ILE A 47 6.38 4.04 -16.04
N ILE A 48 7.11 2.98 -15.68
CA ILE A 48 7.70 2.03 -16.63
C ILE A 48 6.59 1.32 -17.43
N ALA A 49 5.57 0.81 -16.73
CA ALA A 49 4.42 0.17 -17.34
C ALA A 49 3.66 1.12 -18.30
N ALA A 50 3.50 2.39 -17.90
CA ALA A 50 2.86 3.41 -18.73
C ALA A 50 3.69 3.77 -19.99
N LYS A 51 5.02 3.72 -19.90
CA LYS A 51 5.93 3.91 -21.05
C LYS A 51 5.83 2.75 -22.06
N GLY A 52 5.38 1.57 -21.62
CA GLY A 52 5.27 0.37 -22.46
C GLY A 52 6.56 -0.45 -22.56
N GLU A 53 7.53 -0.22 -21.66
CA GLU A 53 8.65 -1.13 -21.47
C GLU A 53 8.20 -2.25 -20.53
N THR A 54 7.70 -3.32 -21.12
CA THR A 54 7.62 -4.63 -20.49
C THR A 54 8.83 -5.43 -20.95
N ASP A 55 9.68 -5.88 -20.02
CA ASP A 55 10.63 -6.96 -20.32
C ASP A 55 9.88 -8.22 -20.83
#